data_AF-A0A7V0R3T1-F1
#
_entry.id   AF-A0A7V0R3T1-F1
#
_cell.length_a   1.000
_cell.length_b   1.000
_cell.length_c   1.000
_cell.angle_alpha   90.00
_cell.angle_beta   90.00
_cell.angle_gamma   90.00
#
_symmetry.space_group_name_H-M   'P 1'
#
loop_
_entity.id
_entity.type
_entity.pdbx_description
1 polymer ?
#
loop_
_entity_poly.entity_id
_entity_poly.type
_entity_poly.pdbx_seq_one_letter_code
_entity_poly.pdbx_strand_id
1 'polypeptide(L)'
;MHIAAIHNLPKNKEELAGALASALGVTLYEAGARLRVPGNGPIVVAVSGEHKVVEDIADKLHAKGFEAIVVNEDEIETGSSQFIVRKFSLDERELVVESRDG
;
A
#
# COMPACT_ATOMS: atom_id res chain seq x y z
N MET A 1 3.35 -12.78 1.69
CA MET A 1 3.76 -11.40 1.37
C MET A 1 3.15 -10.41 2.36
N HIS A 2 3.95 -9.49 2.91
CA HIS A 2 3.51 -8.47 3.87
C HIS A 2 3.74 -7.07 3.29
N ILE A 3 2.83 -6.14 3.56
CA ILE A 3 2.82 -4.79 2.99
C ILE A 3 2.70 -3.75 4.10
N ALA A 4 3.52 -2.69 4.04
CA ALA A 4 3.28 -1.47 4.81
C ALA A 4 2.76 -0.38 3.87
N ALA A 5 1.62 0.23 4.23
CA ALA A 5 1.04 1.33 3.50
C ALA A 5 0.74 2.50 4.44
N ILE A 6 1.04 3.72 4.00
CA ILE A 6 0.66 4.96 4.71
C ILE A 6 -0.69 5.43 4.19
N HIS A 7 -1.63 5.76 5.08
CA HIS A 7 -2.96 6.26 4.71
C HIS A 7 -3.23 7.64 5.33
N ASN A 8 -4.38 8.22 4.98
CA ASN A 8 -4.87 9.47 5.55
C ASN A 8 -3.87 10.64 5.42
N LEU A 9 -3.19 10.72 4.28
CA LEU A 9 -2.20 11.76 4.06
C LEU A 9 -2.86 13.15 3.96
N PRO A 10 -2.29 14.18 4.60
CA PRO A 10 -2.78 15.54 4.50
C PRO A 10 -2.60 16.08 3.09
N LYS A 11 -3.36 17.13 2.73
CA LYS A 11 -3.30 17.74 1.39
C LYS A 11 -1.92 18.34 1.07
N ASN A 12 -1.22 18.88 2.06
CA ASN A 12 0.14 19.38 1.90
C ASN A 12 1.15 18.27 2.21
N LYS A 13 1.46 17.46 1.20
CA LYS A 13 2.35 16.30 1.35
C LYS A 13 3.83 16.64 1.16
N GLU A 14 4.16 17.82 0.63
CA GLU A 14 5.54 18.17 0.28
C GLU A 14 6.43 18.25 1.53
N GLU A 15 5.88 18.72 2.65
CA GLU A 15 6.58 18.80 3.94
C GLU A 15 6.84 17.42 4.57
N LEU A 16 6.12 16.38 4.13
CA LEU A 16 6.27 15.02 4.66
C LEU A 16 7.41 14.24 3.99
N ALA A 17 7.95 14.71 2.86
CA ALA A 17 8.97 13.99 2.10
C ALA A 17 10.23 13.73 2.94
N GLY A 18 10.65 14.68 3.78
CA GLY A 18 11.80 14.53 4.66
C GLY A 18 11.58 13.48 5.75
N ALA A 19 10.40 13.49 6.37
CA ALA A 19 10.02 12.51 7.39
C ALA A 19 9.94 11.10 6.79
N LEU A 20 9.37 10.97 5.60
CA LEU A 20 9.24 9.70 4.89
C LEU A 20 10.60 9.16 4.43
N ALA A 21 11.47 10.02 3.89
CA ALA A 21 12.83 9.66 3.51
C ALA A 21 13.61 9.10 4.70
N SER A 22 13.52 9.77 5.86
CA SER A 22 14.15 9.31 7.10
C SER A 22 13.58 8.01 7.63
N ALA A 23 12.27 7.79 7.55
CA ALA A 23 11.63 6.56 8.03
C ALA A 23 12.04 5.34 7.19
N LEU A 24 12.10 5.52 5.86
CA LEU A 24 12.37 4.45 4.91
C LEU A 24 13.87 4.27 4.61
N GLY A 25 14.72 5.21 5.01
CA GLY A 25 16.15 5.20 4.66
C GLY A 25 16.42 5.43 3.17
N VAL A 26 15.55 6.19 2.50
CA VAL A 26 15.62 6.50 1.06
C VAL A 26 15.93 7.98 0.84
N THR A 27 16.20 8.37 -0.40
CA THR A 27 16.44 9.79 -0.72
C THR A 27 15.16 10.62 -0.66
N LEU A 28 15.30 11.94 -0.47
CA LEU A 28 14.17 12.89 -0.50
C LEU A 28 13.42 12.83 -1.84
N TYR A 29 14.15 12.61 -2.94
CA TYR A 29 13.57 12.49 -4.27
C TYR A 29 12.63 11.28 -4.38
N GLU A 30 13.06 10.11 -3.89
CA GLU A 30 12.27 8.87 -3.90
C GLU A 30 11.04 8.99 -3.00
N ALA A 31 11.21 9.51 -1.77
CA ALA A 31 10.10 9.75 -0.86
C ALA A 31 9.09 10.75 -1.45
N GLY A 32 9.56 11.86 -2.00
CA GLY A 32 8.72 12.86 -2.64
C GLY A 32 7.95 12.31 -3.84
N ALA A 33 8.56 11.44 -4.66
CA ALA A 33 7.89 10.80 -5.78
C ALA A 33 6.68 9.96 -5.35
N ARG A 34 6.80 9.22 -4.23
CA ARG A 34 5.71 8.43 -3.67
C ARG A 34 4.56 9.30 -3.16
N LEU A 35 4.86 10.47 -2.60
CA LEU A 35 3.85 11.39 -2.06
C LEU A 35 3.11 12.20 -3.14
N ARG A 36 3.70 12.38 -4.32
CA ARG A 36 3.07 13.09 -5.45
C ARG A 36 1.93 12.32 -6.12
N VAL A 37 1.68 11.07 -5.72
CA VAL A 37 0.54 10.29 -6.24
C VAL A 37 -0.77 11.01 -5.90
N PRO A 38 -1.66 11.23 -6.91
CA PRO A 38 -2.96 11.87 -6.69
C PRO A 38 -3.83 11.12 -5.67
N GLY A 39 -4.61 11.86 -4.88
CA GLY A 39 -5.50 11.31 -3.85
C GLY A 39 -4.83 11.12 -2.49
N ASN A 40 -5.59 10.75 -1.46
CA ASN A 40 -5.08 10.58 -0.08
C ASN A 40 -5.07 9.11 0.36
N GLY A 41 -5.19 8.21 -0.62
CA GLY A 41 -5.33 6.77 -0.38
C GLY A 41 -4.06 6.13 0.19
N PRO A 42 -4.15 4.84 0.53
CA PRO A 42 -3.01 4.10 1.04
C PRO A 42 -1.89 4.05 0.00
N ILE A 43 -0.72 4.58 0.35
CA ILE A 43 0.49 4.52 -0.48
C ILE A 43 1.35 3.39 0.06
N VAL A 44 1.56 2.37 -0.77
CA VAL A 44 2.46 1.26 -0.43
C VAL A 44 3.90 1.78 -0.37
N VAL A 45 4.56 1.59 0.77
CA VAL A 45 5.91 2.08 1.03
C VAL A 45 6.93 0.97 1.25
N ALA A 46 6.48 -0.23 1.62
CA ALA A 46 7.32 -1.42 1.68
C ALA A 46 6.51 -2.68 1.38
N VAL A 47 7.19 -3.66 0.77
CA VAL A 47 6.69 -5.02 0.55
C VAL A 47 7.83 -5.97 0.90
N SER A 48 7.55 -7.00 1.70
CA SER A 48 8.56 -8.01 2.08
C SER A 48 7.94 -9.40 2.23
N GLY A 49 8.76 -10.42 2.09
CA GLY A 49 8.41 -11.79 2.49
C GLY A 49 8.43 -12.00 4.00
N GLU A 50 9.07 -11.09 4.75
CA GLU A 50 9.22 -11.18 6.21
C GLU A 50 8.32 -10.18 6.93
N HIS A 51 7.40 -10.67 7.76
CA HIS A 51 6.46 -9.84 8.52
C HIS A 51 7.15 -8.79 9.38
N LYS A 52 8.15 -9.22 10.16
CA LYS A 52 8.87 -8.37 11.11
C LYS A 52 9.55 -7.17 10.45
N VAL A 53 10.08 -7.35 9.23
CA VAL A 53 10.67 -6.24 8.47
C VAL A 53 9.64 -5.17 8.16
N VAL A 54 8.40 -5.56 7.88
CA VAL A 54 7.31 -4.63 7.56
C VAL A 54 6.77 -3.95 8.81
N GLU A 55 6.67 -4.67 9.93
CA GLU A 55 6.34 -4.10 11.24
C GLU A 55 7.37 -3.04 11.67
N ASP A 56 8.66 -3.35 11.60
CA ASP A 56 9.73 -2.40 11.95
C ASP A 56 9.65 -1.11 11.10
N ILE A 57 9.21 -1.22 9.85
CA ILE A 57 9.00 -0.07 8.96
C ILE A 57 7.74 0.70 9.37
N ALA A 58 6.65 0.02 9.69
CA ALA A 58 5.43 0.66 10.18
C ALA A 58 5.67 1.42 11.49
N ASP A 59 6.43 0.85 12.42
CA ASP A 59 6.82 1.50 13.68
C ASP A 59 7.65 2.78 13.43
N LYS A 60 8.61 2.73 12.49
CA LYS A 60 9.38 3.92 12.08
C LYS A 60 8.49 4.99 11.46
N LEU A 61 7.48 4.60 10.68
CA LEU A 61 6.53 5.53 10.08
C LEU A 61 5.63 6.17 11.15
N HIS A 62 5.10 5.38 12.09
CA HIS A 62 4.32 5.88 13.23
C HIS A 62 5.13 6.85 14.10
N ALA A 63 6.39 6.52 14.39
CA ALA A 63 7.30 7.40 15.14
C ALA A 63 7.59 8.73 14.43
N LYS A 64 7.37 8.80 13.10
CA LYS A 64 7.47 10.02 12.30
C LYS A 64 6.11 10.70 12.05
N GLY A 65 5.04 10.20 12.66
CA GLY A 65 3.70 10.79 12.60
C GLY A 65 2.87 10.37 11.40
N PHE A 66 3.26 9.31 10.68
CA PHE A 66 2.42 8.73 9.63
C PHE A 66 1.45 7.72 10.21
N GLU A 67 0.22 7.70 9.70
CA GLU A 67 -0.68 6.57 9.91
C GLU A 67 -0.30 5.46 8.93
N ALA A 68 0.32 4.39 9.44
CA ALA A 68 0.71 3.22 8.64
C ALA A 68 -0.11 2.00 9.03
N ILE A 69 -0.53 1.22 8.03
CA ILE A 69 -1.13 -0.11 8.20
C ILE A 69 -0.18 -1.18 7.69
N VAL A 70 -0.10 -2.28 8.43
CA VAL A 70 0.52 -3.52 7.98
C VAL A 70 -0.59 -4.42 7.47
N VAL A 71 -0.45 -4.93 6.26
CA VAL A 71 -1.38 -5.90 5.67
C VAL A 71 -0.61 -7.19 5.45
N ASN A 72 -1.11 -8.27 6.04
CA ASN A 72 -0.50 -9.59 5.96
C ASN A 72 -1.06 -10.43 4.81
N GLU A 73 -0.31 -11.42 4.39
CA GLU A 73 -0.72 -12.36 3.34
C GLU A 73 -2.08 -12.98 3.63
N ASP A 74 -2.29 -13.43 4.87
CA ASP A 74 -3.54 -14.05 5.32
C ASP A 74 -4.73 -13.07 5.34
N GLU A 75 -4.46 -11.76 5.35
CA GLU A 75 -5.47 -10.70 5.27
C GLU A 75 -5.74 -10.26 3.82
N ILE A 76 -4.74 -10.42 2.93
CA ILE A 76 -4.87 -10.18 1.48
C ILE A 76 -5.63 -11.35 0.84
N GLU A 77 -5.28 -12.57 1.22
CA GLU A 77 -5.94 -13.79 0.78
C GLU A 77 -7.01 -14.20 1.79
N THR A 78 -8.21 -13.62 1.68
CA THR A 78 -9.38 -14.23 2.33
C THR A 78 -9.63 -15.61 1.70
N GLY A 79 -9.02 -16.65 2.27
CA GLY A 79 -9.09 -18.04 1.79
C GLY A 79 -10.50 -18.64 1.70
N SER A 80 -11.50 -17.97 2.26
CA SER A 80 -12.93 -18.34 2.17
C SER A 80 -13.74 -17.58 1.11
N SER A 81 -13.16 -16.57 0.45
CA SER A 81 -13.85 -15.72 -0.54
C SER A 81 -12.99 -15.45 -1.79
N GLN A 82 -12.23 -16.45 -2.23
CA GLN A 82 -11.44 -16.32 -3.46
C GLN A 82 -12.35 -16.34 -4.69
N PHE A 83 -12.42 -15.22 -5.42
CA PHE A 83 -13.10 -15.15 -6.70
C PHE A 83 -12.16 -15.64 -7.81
N ILE A 84 -12.22 -16.94 -8.12
CA ILE A 84 -11.39 -17.53 -9.18
C ILE A 84 -11.95 -17.10 -10.54
N VAL A 85 -11.26 -16.18 -11.19
CA VAL A 85 -11.64 -15.64 -12.50
C VAL A 85 -11.40 -16.66 -13.60
N ARG A 86 -12.45 -16.99 -14.36
CA ARG A 86 -12.37 -17.76 -15.60
C ARG A 86 -12.20 -16.87 -16.82
N LYS A 87 -12.89 -15.73 -16.85
CA LYS A 87 -12.83 -14.77 -17.95
C LYS A 87 -12.82 -13.35 -17.41
N PHE A 88 -11.95 -12.53 -17.98
CA PHE A 88 -11.81 -11.12 -17.66
C PHE A 88 -11.88 -10.30 -18.95
N SER A 89 -12.70 -9.25 -18.94
CA SER A 89 -12.78 -8.27 -20.04
C SER A 89 -12.97 -6.87 -19.50
N LEU A 90 -12.26 -5.92 -20.11
CA LEU A 90 -12.44 -4.48 -19.90
C LEU A 90 -13.29 -3.95 -21.05
N ASP A 91 -14.52 -3.55 -20.76
CA ASP A 91 -15.39 -2.86 -21.71
C ASP A 91 -15.28 -1.33 -21.53
N GLU A 92 -15.91 -0.53 -22.40
CA GLU A 92 -15.78 0.94 -22.41
C GLU A 92 -16.14 1.61 -21.07
N ARG A 93 -16.94 0.95 -20.22
CA ARG A 93 -17.42 1.51 -18.95
C ARG A 93 -17.44 0.55 -17.77
N GLU A 94 -17.09 -0.72 -17.98
CA GLU A 94 -17.17 -1.70 -16.89
C GLU A 94 -16.10 -2.77 -16.96
N LEU A 95 -15.82 -3.26 -15.77
CA LEU A 95 -15.04 -4.46 -15.53
C LEU A 95 -16.01 -5.65 -15.53
N VAL A 96 -15.92 -6.50 -16.55
CA VAL A 96 -16.69 -7.74 -16.62
C VAL A 96 -15.80 -8.90 -16.18
N VAL A 97 -16.23 -9.60 -15.13
CA VAL A 97 -15.50 -10.75 -14.58
C VAL A 97 -16.44 -11.94 -14.43
N GLU A 98 -16.09 -13.07 -15.04
CA GLU A 98 -16.81 -14.34 -14.93
C GLU A 98 -16.05 -15.27 -13.99
N SER A 99 -16.74 -15.85 -13.01
CA SER A 99 -16.15 -16.79 -12.07
C SER A 99 -15.99 -18.18 -12.72
N ARG A 100 -15.14 -19.04 -12.15
CA ARG A 100 -15.03 -20.43 -12.58
C ARG A 100 -16.36 -21.20 -12.42
N ASP A 101 -17.16 -20.84 -11.43
CA ASP A 101 -18.38 -21.57 -11.09
C ASP A 101 -19.61 -21.09 -11.90
N GLY A 102 -19.44 -20.10 -12.79
CA GLY A 102 -20.48 -19.53 -13.65
C GLY A 102 -20.98 -18.19 -13.14
#